data_AF-A0A6N1YFS4-F1
#
_entry.id   AF-A0A6N1YFS4-F1
#
_cell.length_a   1.000
_cell.length_b   1.000
_cell.length_c   1.000
_cell.angle_alpha   90.00
_cell.angle_beta   90.00
_cell.angle_gamma   90.00
#
_symmetry.space_group_name_H-M   'P 1'
#
loop_
_entity.id
_entity.type
_entity.pdbx_description
1 polymer ?
#
loop_
_entity_poly.entity_id
_entity_poly.type
_entity_poly.pdbx_seq_one_letter_code
_entity_poly.pdbx_strand_id
1 'polypeptide(L)'
;MRLNPEIKQRPELAGEVIYKLRAILISVNQIGLVKVNEEFFKWLSGDKTMPFGENNRHMPVRFLDFDDLTNNRYVATNQFRIHHRETKIPGVVLLINGIPVVVGEAKTPIRPSVSWLDGAHDIHMANLGRANDTIDS
;
A
#
# COMPACT_ATOMS: atom_id res chain seq x y z
N MET A 1 14.74 4.60 7.91
CA MET A 1 13.88 3.41 8.00
C MET A 1 14.72 2.16 7.81
N ARG A 2 14.63 1.22 8.76
CA ARG A 2 15.62 0.16 9.03
C ARG A 2 15.02 -1.26 8.95
N LEU A 3 13.77 -1.39 8.48
CA LEU A 3 12.97 -2.63 8.54
C LEU A 3 13.51 -3.77 7.66
N ASN A 4 14.09 -3.43 6.51
CA ASN A 4 14.64 -4.38 5.55
C ASN A 4 16.05 -3.93 5.16
N PRO A 5 17.08 -4.27 5.93
CA PRO A 5 18.46 -3.85 5.65
C PRO A 5 18.96 -4.34 4.28
N GLU A 6 18.49 -5.50 3.82
CA GLU A 6 18.82 -6.09 2.52
C GLU A 6 18.30 -5.22 1.37
N ILE A 7 17.04 -4.76 1.46
CA ILE A 7 16.43 -3.86 0.47
C ILE A 7 17.10 -2.48 0.52
N LYS A 8 17.52 -2.03 1.70
CA LYS A 8 18.27 -0.77 1.82
C LYS A 8 19.64 -0.84 1.11
N GLN A 9 20.31 -1.99 1.19
CA GLN A 9 21.59 -2.22 0.51
C GLN A 9 21.41 -2.43 -1.00
N ARG A 10 20.29 -3.02 -1.41
CA ARG A 10 19.94 -3.35 -2.80
C ARG A 10 18.55 -2.82 -3.14
N PRO A 11 18.42 -1.51 -3.47
CA PRO A 11 17.14 -0.87 -3.74
C PRO A 11 16.34 -1.52 -4.88
N GLU A 12 16.99 -2.21 -5.81
CA GLU A 12 16.36 -2.96 -6.90
C GLU A 12 15.40 -4.05 -6.40
N LEU A 13 15.66 -4.64 -5.22
CA LEU A 13 14.79 -5.63 -4.60
C LEU A 13 13.43 -5.07 -4.22
N ALA A 14 13.33 -3.75 -3.99
CA ALA A 14 12.05 -3.10 -3.77
C ALA A 14 11.14 -3.22 -5.00
N GLY A 15 11.71 -3.24 -6.21
CA GLY A 15 10.96 -3.42 -7.45
C GLY A 15 10.22 -4.76 -7.50
N GLU A 16 10.85 -5.84 -7.04
CA GLU A 16 10.22 -7.16 -6.97
C GLU A 16 9.07 -7.21 -5.95
N VAL A 17 9.26 -6.59 -4.79
CA VAL A 17 8.21 -6.48 -3.77
C VAL A 17 7.03 -5.70 -4.31
N ILE A 18 7.27 -4.53 -4.90
CA ILE A 18 6.23 -3.68 -5.51
C ILE A 18 5.49 -4.45 -6.62
N TYR A 19 6.21 -5.19 -7.46
CA TYR A 19 5.62 -6.02 -8.51
C TYR A 19 4.64 -7.05 -7.95
N LYS A 20 5.03 -7.78 -6.88
CA LYS A 20 4.16 -8.76 -6.23
C LYS A 20 2.93 -8.12 -5.57
N LEU A 21 3.12 -6.99 -4.89
CA LEU A 21 2.00 -6.24 -4.29
C LEU A 21 1.01 -5.75 -5.35
N ARG A 22 1.51 -5.25 -6.48
CA ARG A 22 0.68 -4.81 -7.61
C ARG A 22 -0.09 -5.98 -8.23
N ALA A 23 0.55 -7.14 -8.38
CA ALA A 23 -0.12 -8.33 -8.91
C ALA A 23 -1.31 -8.78 -8.02
N ILE A 24 -1.14 -8.72 -6.69
CA ILE A 24 -2.22 -8.98 -5.73
C ILE A 24 -3.41 -8.04 -5.97
N LEU A 25 -3.15 -6.76 -6.17
CA LEU A 25 -4.22 -5.79 -6.45
C LEU A 25 -4.96 -6.03 -7.76
N ILE A 26 -4.22 -6.33 -8.83
CA ILE A 26 -4.82 -6.59 -10.14
C ILE A 26 -5.76 -7.81 -10.09
N SER A 27 -5.49 -8.76 -9.19
CA SER A 27 -6.27 -10.00 -9.05
C SER A 27 -7.67 -9.82 -8.45
N VAL A 28 -8.06 -8.62 -7.98
CA VAL A 28 -9.38 -8.36 -7.37
C VAL A 28 -10.53 -8.83 -8.23
N ASN A 29 -10.47 -8.58 -9.53
CA ASN A 29 -11.54 -8.97 -10.47
C ASN A 29 -11.68 -10.49 -10.62
N GLN A 30 -10.67 -11.28 -10.22
CA GLN A 30 -10.65 -12.73 -10.37
C GLN A 30 -10.98 -13.46 -9.07
N ILE A 31 -10.39 -13.03 -7.95
CA ILE A 31 -10.48 -13.75 -6.67
C ILE A 31 -11.31 -13.03 -5.60
N GLY A 32 -11.76 -11.80 -5.88
CA GLY A 32 -12.60 -10.99 -5.01
C GLY A 32 -11.82 -10.21 -3.94
N LEU A 33 -12.44 -9.14 -3.45
CA LEU A 33 -11.83 -8.17 -2.52
C LEU A 33 -11.36 -8.80 -1.21
N VAL A 34 -12.14 -9.73 -0.63
CA VAL A 34 -11.80 -10.36 0.65
C VAL A 34 -10.49 -11.13 0.55
N LYS A 35 -10.34 -11.99 -0.46
CA LYS A 35 -9.13 -12.80 -0.65
C LYS A 35 -7.90 -11.95 -0.98
N VAL A 36 -8.08 -10.89 -1.77
CA VAL A 36 -7.00 -9.93 -2.03
C VAL A 36 -6.57 -9.22 -0.75
N ASN A 37 -7.52 -8.80 0.08
CA ASN A 37 -7.24 -8.13 1.34
C ASN A 37 -6.49 -9.07 2.31
N GLU A 38 -6.91 -10.32 2.42
CA GLU A 38 -6.21 -11.34 3.21
C GLU A 38 -4.77 -11.55 2.72
N GLU A 39 -4.56 -11.63 1.41
CA GLU A 39 -3.22 -11.84 0.86
C GLU A 39 -2.33 -10.61 1.03
N PHE A 40 -2.87 -9.41 0.85
CA PHE A 40 -2.16 -8.17 1.12
C PHE A 40 -1.84 -8.01 2.61
N PHE A 41 -2.76 -8.40 3.50
CA PHE A 41 -2.56 -8.36 4.94
C PHE A 41 -1.37 -9.23 5.37
N LYS A 42 -1.17 -10.42 4.78
CA LYS A 42 0.01 -11.26 5.03
C LYS A 42 1.33 -10.57 4.69
N TRP A 43 1.34 -9.68 3.69
CA TRP A 43 2.51 -8.86 3.41
C TRP A 43 2.71 -7.82 4.52
N LEU A 44 1.66 -7.10 4.91
CA LEU A 44 1.73 -6.07 5.95
C LEU A 44 2.14 -6.61 7.32
N SER A 45 1.66 -7.80 7.70
CA SER A 45 2.03 -8.49 8.94
C SER A 45 3.48 -8.99 8.94
N GLY A 46 4.14 -9.03 7.78
CA GLY A 46 5.50 -9.55 7.65
C GLY A 46 5.59 -11.08 7.48
N ASP A 47 4.47 -11.75 7.21
CA ASP A 47 4.41 -13.21 7.03
C ASP A 47 5.04 -13.67 5.70
N LYS A 48 5.29 -12.73 4.78
CA LYS A 48 5.86 -13.02 3.46
C LYS A 48 7.37 -12.92 3.46
N THR A 49 8.00 -13.93 2.87
CA THR A 49 9.45 -14.00 2.71
C THR A 49 9.85 -13.89 1.24
N MET A 50 11.05 -13.37 1.01
CA MET A 50 11.67 -13.24 -0.31
C MET A 50 13.12 -13.74 -0.25
N PRO A 51 13.66 -14.31 -1.35
CA PRO A 51 15.04 -14.85 -1.41
C PRO A 51 16.09 -13.74 -1.49
N PHE A 52 16.02 -12.77 -0.57
CA PHE A 52 16.89 -11.58 -0.54
C PHE A 52 18.12 -11.77 0.34
N GLY A 53 18.20 -12.84 1.13
CA GLY A 53 19.40 -13.14 1.91
C GLY A 53 20.55 -13.65 1.06
N GLU A 54 21.74 -13.75 1.66
CA GLU A 54 22.88 -14.44 1.06
C GLU A 54 22.49 -15.87 0.66
N ASN A 55 23.04 -16.35 -0.47
CA ASN A 55 22.72 -17.66 -1.04
C ASN A 55 21.22 -17.89 -1.26
N ASN A 56 20.46 -16.85 -1.63
CA ASN A 56 19.01 -16.88 -1.81
C ASN A 56 18.22 -17.30 -0.57
N ARG A 57 18.78 -17.09 0.63
CA ARG A 57 18.05 -17.34 1.88
C ARG A 57 16.78 -16.50 1.92
N HIS A 58 15.66 -17.14 2.23
CA HIS A 58 14.38 -16.46 2.40
C HIS A 58 14.38 -15.62 3.67
N MET A 59 14.10 -14.33 3.53
CA MET A 59 14.04 -13.36 4.62
C MET A 59 12.67 -12.67 4.61
N PRO A 60 12.08 -12.37 5.78
CA PRO A 60 10.79 -11.70 5.86
C PRO A 60 10.89 -10.27 5.31
N VAL A 61 9.86 -9.84 4.58
CA VAL A 61 9.73 -8.45 4.13
C VAL A 61 8.81 -7.72 5.09
N ARG A 62 9.35 -6.78 5.87
CA ARG A 62 8.62 -6.05 6.91
C ARG A 62 8.21 -4.67 6.43
N PHE A 63 6.91 -4.36 6.46
CA PHE A 63 6.41 -3.01 6.21
C PHE A 63 6.11 -2.23 7.47
N LEU A 64 5.85 -2.95 8.56
CA LEU A 64 5.53 -2.42 9.88
C LEU A 64 6.49 -3.04 10.89
N ASP A 65 6.91 -2.24 11.87
CA ASP A 65 7.63 -2.73 13.04
C ASP A 65 6.62 -3.02 14.15
N PHE A 66 6.31 -4.29 14.39
CA PHE A 66 5.44 -4.70 15.48
C PHE A 66 6.20 -4.93 16.79
N ASP A 67 7.53 -5.05 16.73
CA ASP A 67 8.38 -5.26 17.88
C ASP A 67 8.62 -3.93 18.62
N ASP A 68 8.82 -2.84 17.86
CA ASP A 68 8.92 -1.48 18.37
C ASP A 68 8.10 -0.52 17.51
N LEU A 69 6.90 -0.18 18.01
CA LEU A 69 5.95 0.68 17.30
C LEU A 69 6.51 2.09 17.02
N THR A 70 7.49 2.57 17.80
CA THR A 70 8.08 3.90 17.63
C THR A 70 8.93 4.02 16.36
N ASN A 71 9.35 2.89 15.77
CA ASN A 71 10.06 2.84 14.50
C ASN A 71 9.16 3.09 13.28
N ASN A 72 7.83 3.12 13.47
CA ASN A 72 6.88 3.41 12.41
C ASN A 72 6.56 4.91 12.34
N ARG A 73 6.34 5.40 11.11
CA ARG A 73 5.85 6.75 10.84
C ARG A 73 4.34 6.71 10.61
N TYR A 74 3.60 7.42 11.45
CA TYR A 74 2.15 7.53 11.38
C TYR A 74 1.74 8.90 10.82
N VAL A 75 0.84 8.91 9.84
CA VAL A 75 0.25 10.14 9.28
C VAL A 75 -1.26 9.94 9.19
N ALA A 76 -2.03 10.72 9.95
CA ALA A 76 -3.49 10.76 9.83
C ALA A 76 -3.88 11.95 8.94
N THR A 77 -4.72 11.72 7.92
CA THR A 77 -5.18 12.77 7.01
C THR A 77 -6.65 12.60 6.65
N ASN A 78 -7.38 13.71 6.60
CA ASN A 78 -8.78 13.79 6.16
C ASN A 78 -8.93 14.20 4.68
N GLN A 79 -7.81 14.39 3.96
CA GLN A 79 -7.79 14.93 2.60
C GLN A 79 -7.48 13.88 1.52
N PHE A 80 -7.59 12.59 1.83
CA PHE A 80 -7.39 11.54 0.84
C PHE A 80 -8.63 11.41 -0.06
N ARG A 81 -8.74 12.32 -1.04
CA ARG A 81 -9.80 12.28 -2.06
C ARG A 81 -9.49 11.15 -3.05
N ILE A 82 -10.24 10.07 -2.94
CA ILE A 82 -10.26 8.98 -3.91
C ILE A 82 -11.28 9.36 -4.99
N HIS A 83 -10.86 9.44 -6.25
CA HIS A 83 -11.72 9.85 -7.35
C HIS A 83 -12.22 8.60 -8.10
N HIS A 84 -13.23 7.94 -7.55
CA HIS A 84 -14.08 7.02 -8.33
C HIS A 84 -15.44 7.68 -8.59
N ARG A 85 -16.22 7.17 -9.56
CA ARG A 85 -17.42 7.80 -10.17
C ARG A 85 -18.51 8.33 -9.20
N GLU A 86 -18.40 8.03 -7.90
CA GLU A 86 -19.06 8.77 -6.81
C GLU A 86 -18.00 9.21 -5.79
N THR A 87 -17.95 10.50 -5.44
CA THR A 87 -16.99 11.03 -4.46
C THR A 87 -17.35 10.57 -3.05
N LYS A 88 -16.86 9.40 -2.64
CA LYS A 88 -16.84 9.01 -1.22
C LYS A 88 -15.54 9.51 -0.60
N ILE A 89 -15.64 10.54 0.23
CA ILE A 89 -14.51 11.06 1.01
C ILE A 89 -14.42 10.22 2.30
N PRO A 90 -13.40 9.36 2.46
CA PRO A 90 -13.16 8.73 3.76
C PRO A 90 -12.82 9.82 4.78
N GLY A 91 -13.48 9.80 5.95
CA GLY A 91 -13.38 10.88 6.94
C GLY A 91 -11.98 11.07 7.50
N VAL A 92 -11.22 9.98 7.68
CA VAL A 92 -9.80 9.97 8.09
C VAL A 92 -9.13 8.73 7.51
N VAL A 93 -7.94 8.89 6.93
CA VAL A 93 -7.03 7.82 6.50
C VAL A 93 -5.78 7.83 7.37
N LEU A 94 -5.43 6.67 7.93
CA LEU A 94 -4.17 6.46 8.61
C LEU A 94 -3.17 5.83 7.65
N LEU A 95 -2.08 6.53 7.39
CA LEU A 95 -0.91 6.03 6.70
C LEU A 95 0.12 5.59 7.74
N ILE A 96 0.59 4.35 7.65
CA ILE A 96 1.71 3.83 8.44
C ILE A 96 2.84 3.52 7.47
N ASN A 97 4.00 4.16 7.65
CA ASN A 97 5.16 4.03 6.76
C ASN A 97 4.86 4.38 5.29
N GLY A 98 3.80 5.17 5.04
CA GLY A 98 3.32 5.51 3.70
C GLY A 98 2.26 4.55 3.14
N ILE A 99 1.89 3.51 3.88
CA ILE A 99 0.85 2.54 3.49
C ILE A 99 -0.47 2.91 4.16
N PRO A 100 -1.60 3.01 3.43
CA PRO A 100 -2.91 3.21 4.02
C PRO A 100 -3.37 1.94 4.76
N VAL A 101 -3.62 2.04 6.07
CA VAL A 101 -4.02 0.90 6.94
C VAL A 101 -5.43 1.07 7.54
N VAL A 102 -5.99 2.30 7.55
CA VAL A 102 -7.35 2.56 8.05
C VAL A 102 -8.13 3.39 7.03
N VAL A 103 -9.32 2.92 6.65
CA VAL A 103 -10.33 3.70 5.93
C VAL A 103 -11.63 3.65 6.71
N GLY A 104 -11.89 4.67 7.53
CA GLY A 104 -13.12 4.75 8.31
C GLY A 104 -14.32 5.16 7.45
N GLU A 105 -15.30 4.28 7.28
CA GLU A 105 -16.68 4.68 6.97
C GLU A 105 -17.35 5.13 8.28
N ALA A 106 -17.51 6.44 8.48
CA ALA A 106 -18.50 6.95 9.43
C ALA A 106 -19.90 6.92 8.78
N LYS A 107 -20.40 5.72 8.43
CA LYS A 107 -21.84 5.37 8.34
C LYS A 107 -22.03 3.90 7.94
N THR A 108 -22.45 3.11 8.93
CA THR A 108 -23.21 1.84 8.85
C THR A 108 -22.45 0.58 8.38
N PRO A 109 -22.41 -0.49 9.20
CA PRO A 109 -21.48 -1.62 9.01
C PRO A 109 -22.04 -2.63 8.01
N ILE A 110 -21.77 -2.49 6.71
CA ILE A 110 -22.10 -3.57 5.75
C ILE A 110 -21.02 -3.83 4.67
N ARG A 111 -19.83 -3.21 4.68
CA ARG A 111 -18.79 -3.57 3.69
C ARG A 111 -17.37 -3.48 4.25
N PRO A 112 -16.69 -4.61 4.52
CA PRO A 112 -15.27 -4.60 4.81
C PRO A 112 -14.47 -4.56 3.50
N SER A 113 -14.59 -3.49 2.71
CA SER A 113 -13.70 -3.25 1.55
C SER A 113 -14.04 -1.96 0.80
N VAL A 114 -13.71 -0.82 1.39
CA VAL A 114 -13.23 0.36 0.65
C VAL A 114 -11.87 0.68 1.26
N SER A 115 -10.92 -0.27 1.24
CA SER A 115 -9.87 -0.28 2.26
C SER A 115 -8.44 -0.01 1.79
N TRP A 116 -8.12 -0.10 0.49
CA TRP A 116 -6.73 0.15 0.03
C TRP A 116 -6.60 0.26 -1.49
N LEU A 117 -7.31 -0.62 -2.22
CA LEU A 117 -7.26 -0.72 -3.68
C LEU A 117 -7.57 0.61 -4.39
N ASP A 118 -8.65 1.29 -3.98
CA ASP A 118 -9.07 2.54 -4.63
C ASP A 118 -8.04 3.66 -4.42
N GLY A 119 -7.33 3.67 -3.27
CA GLY A 119 -6.25 4.61 -3.02
C GLY A 119 -4.96 4.30 -3.78
N ALA A 120 -4.65 3.03 -4.03
CA ALA A 120 -3.45 2.61 -4.76
C ALA A 120 -3.60 2.77 -6.29
N HIS A 121 -4.81 2.59 -6.83
CA HIS A 121 -5.10 2.77 -8.24
C HIS A 121 -4.93 4.23 -8.69
N ASP A 122 -5.34 5.20 -7.86
CA ASP A 122 -5.29 6.62 -8.20
C ASP A 122 -3.88 7.25 -8.13
N ILE A 123 -2.98 6.70 -7.29
CA ILE A 123 -1.56 7.14 -7.27
C ILE A 123 -0.86 6.82 -8.60
N HIS A 124 -1.27 5.76 -9.30
CA HIS A 124 -0.70 5.43 -10.61
C HIS A 124 -1.11 6.45 -11.70
N MET A 125 -2.30 7.05 -11.59
CA MET A 125 -2.81 8.04 -12.55
C MET A 125 -2.26 9.46 -12.30
N ALA A 126 -1.96 9.81 -11.04
CA ALA A 126 -1.45 11.15 -10.69
C ALA A 126 -0.04 11.47 -11.26
N ASN A 127 0.72 10.47 -11.72
CA ASN A 127 2.05 10.64 -12.33
C ASN A 127 2.05 10.67 -13.87
N LEU A 128 0.89 10.58 -14.53
CA LEU A 128 0.77 10.70 -15.99
C LEU A 128 0.12 12.01 -16.47
N GLY A 129 -0.26 12.91 -15.55
CA GLY A 129 -0.96 14.16 -15.86
C GLY A 129 -0.14 15.45 -15.72
N ARG A 130 1.16 15.38 -15.43
CA ARG A 130 1.99 16.58 -15.11
C ARG A 130 3.03 16.93 -16.17
N ALA A 131 2.72 16.71 -17.43
CA ALA A 131 3.65 16.97 -18.53
C ALA A 131 3.17 17.96 -19.61
N ASN A 132 2.05 18.67 -19.46
CA ASN A 132 1.57 19.53 -20.56
C ASN A 132 1.17 20.98 -20.24
N ASP A 133 1.29 21.48 -19.01
CA ASP A 133 0.89 22.86 -18.71
C ASP A 133 2.10 23.75 -18.41
N THR A 134 2.89 24.06 -19.45
CA THR A 134 3.70 25.28 -19.54
C THR A 134 4.18 25.47 -20.98
N ILE A 135 3.33 25.97 -21.89
CA ILE A 135 3.62 26.99 -22.93
C ILE A 135 2.27 27.55 -23.39
N ASP A 136 1.85 28.70 -22.86
CA ASP A 136 1.67 29.90 -23.70
C ASP A 136 1.30 31.09 -22.82
N SER A 137 2.07 32.16 -23.04
CA SER A 137 1.97 33.52 -22.52
C SER A 137 0.86 34.32 -23.19
#